data_AF-A0A668SNZ2-F1
#
_entry.id   AF-A0A668SNZ2-F1
#
_cell.length_a   1.000
_cell.length_b   1.000
_cell.length_c   1.000
_cell.angle_alpha   90.00
_cell.angle_beta   90.00
_cell.angle_gamma   90.00
#
_symmetry.space_group_name_H-M   'P 1'
#
loop_
_entity.id
_entity.type
_entity.pdbx_description
1 polymer ?
#
loop_
_entity_poly.entity_id
_entity_poly.type
_entity_poly.pdbx_seq_one_letter_code
_entity_poly.pdbx_strand_id
1 'polypeptide(L)'
;HNQGLLKKKKLFSFLRSITKMFSMVNELVSHLPLQMLLYFNMFYFPCWWFSAVFMLEVKFYYLPGYYQALLITGMILLTVIEVVRLYLGYTGNLKEKVPELAAFWLLSFMFQLPVLLFFLTDEGIVILPLERAVHSLYLLFLLAQILASFLALRTMTRKLTLLFHLRQLGKVESFHHTGMSPVYGLSYHRSVLPMSATQDIYN
;
A
#
# COMPACT_ATOMS: atom_id res chain seq x y z
N HIS A 1 30.15 17.40 -28.05
CA HIS A 1 30.22 16.93 -26.64
C HIS A 1 29.22 17.65 -25.70
N ASN A 2 29.01 18.97 -25.81
CA ASN A 2 28.17 19.74 -24.86
C ASN A 2 26.63 19.55 -24.94
N GLN A 3 26.05 19.14 -26.06
CA GLN A 3 24.59 19.00 -26.18
C GLN A 3 23.99 17.83 -25.37
N GLY A 4 24.71 16.70 -25.25
CA GLY A 4 24.27 15.55 -24.45
C GLY A 4 24.23 15.85 -22.95
N LEU A 5 25.18 16.65 -22.47
CA LEU A 5 25.24 17.10 -21.07
C LEU A 5 24.08 18.05 -20.73
N LEU A 6 23.70 18.91 -21.67
CA LEU A 6 22.57 19.84 -21.51
C LEU A 6 21.23 19.12 -21.45
N LYS A 7 21.02 18.09 -22.31
CA LYS A 7 19.84 17.22 -22.25
C LYS A 7 19.77 16.46 -20.92
N LYS A 8 20.89 15.90 -20.45
CA LYS A 8 20.95 15.22 -19.15
C LYS A 8 20.62 16.17 -17.99
N LYS A 9 21.15 17.39 -17.99
CA LYS A 9 20.85 18.40 -16.95
C LYS A 9 19.38 18.84 -16.97
N LYS A 10 18.78 19.04 -18.15
CA LYS A 10 17.35 19.34 -18.28
C LYS A 10 16.48 18.17 -17.80
N LEU A 11 16.83 16.93 -18.16
CA LEU A 11 16.13 15.74 -17.70
C LEU A 11 16.23 15.59 -16.18
N PHE A 12 17.40 15.82 -15.58
CA PHE A 12 17.60 15.74 -14.14
C PHE A 12 16.85 16.83 -13.38
N SER A 13 16.81 18.05 -13.93
CA SER A 13 16.02 19.15 -13.39
C SER A 13 14.52 18.86 -13.46
N PHE A 14 14.06 18.32 -14.59
CA PHE A 14 12.67 17.92 -14.80
C PHE A 14 12.25 16.80 -13.85
N LEU A 15 13.07 15.74 -13.72
CA LEU A 15 12.86 14.67 -12.76
C LEU A 15 12.80 15.21 -11.33
N ARG A 16 13.74 16.09 -10.95
CA ARG A 16 13.76 16.71 -9.63
C ARG A 16 12.52 17.59 -9.38
N SER A 17 12.02 18.27 -10.41
CA SER A 17 10.80 19.09 -10.34
C SER A 17 9.54 18.23 -10.19
N ILE A 18 9.45 17.12 -10.92
CA ILE A 18 8.40 16.11 -10.74
C ILE A 18 8.42 15.56 -9.32
N THR A 19 9.60 15.17 -8.82
CA THR A 19 9.73 14.66 -7.44
C THR A 19 9.30 15.70 -6.40
N LYS A 20 9.58 16.98 -6.64
CA LYS A 20 9.21 18.08 -5.74
C LYS A 20 7.71 18.37 -5.78
N MET A 21 7.12 18.41 -6.98
CA MET A 21 5.69 18.59 -7.18
C MET A 21 4.90 17.44 -6.54
N PHE A 22 5.39 16.22 -6.70
CA PHE A 22 4.84 15.03 -6.07
C PHE A 22 4.93 15.09 -4.54
N SER A 23 6.03 15.61 -3.99
CA SER A 23 6.18 15.85 -2.54
C SER A 23 5.21 16.91 -2.00
N MET A 24 4.94 17.97 -2.76
CA MET A 24 4.05 19.06 -2.35
C MET A 24 2.57 18.64 -2.41
N VAL A 25 2.18 17.90 -3.45
CA VAL A 25 0.84 17.28 -3.53
C VAL A 25 0.65 16.28 -2.38
N ASN A 26 1.72 15.57 -1.99
CA ASN A 26 1.63 14.61 -0.90
C ASN A 26 1.41 15.26 0.48
N GLU A 27 2.03 16.40 0.75
CA GLU A 27 1.89 17.11 2.02
C GLU A 27 0.46 17.66 2.21
N LEU A 28 -0.17 18.08 1.11
CA LEU A 28 -1.51 18.68 1.14
C LEU A 28 -2.65 17.65 1.28
N VAL A 29 -2.42 16.37 0.97
CA VAL A 29 -3.51 15.38 0.87
C VAL A 29 -3.21 14.03 1.53
N SER A 30 -2.07 13.84 2.20
CA SER A 30 -1.43 12.55 2.62
C SER A 30 -2.26 11.33 3.09
N HIS A 31 -3.57 11.41 3.37
CA HIS A 31 -4.43 10.29 3.77
C HIS A 31 -5.64 10.05 2.82
N LEU A 32 -6.01 11.02 1.98
CA LEU A 32 -7.22 10.97 1.14
C LEU A 32 -7.01 10.44 -0.30
N PRO A 33 -5.93 10.74 -1.05
CA PRO A 33 -5.75 10.35 -2.44
C PRO A 33 -5.71 8.85 -2.58
N LEU A 34 -4.97 8.15 -1.70
CA LEU A 34 -4.90 6.70 -1.75
C LEU A 34 -6.29 6.08 -1.54
N GLN A 35 -7.11 6.62 -0.61
CA GLN A 35 -8.50 6.17 -0.46
C GLN A 35 -9.33 6.41 -1.72
N MET A 36 -9.22 7.59 -2.33
CA MET A 36 -9.95 7.91 -3.56
C MET A 36 -9.56 6.98 -4.71
N LEU A 37 -8.26 6.71 -4.88
CA LEU A 37 -7.78 5.77 -5.90
C LEU A 37 -8.26 4.34 -5.65
N LEU A 38 -8.22 3.87 -4.40
CA LEU A 38 -8.73 2.55 -4.04
C LEU A 38 -10.23 2.44 -4.29
N TYR A 39 -10.99 3.50 -3.98
CA TYR A 39 -12.42 3.57 -4.24
C TYR A 39 -12.73 3.46 -5.73
N PHE A 40 -12.10 4.26 -6.58
CA PHE A 40 -12.30 4.16 -8.03
C PHE A 40 -11.90 2.79 -8.58
N ASN A 41 -10.80 2.25 -8.08
CA ASN A 41 -10.32 0.94 -8.50
C ASN A 41 -11.28 -0.19 -8.10
N MET A 42 -11.98 -0.08 -6.96
CA MET A 42 -13.00 -1.04 -6.54
C MET A 42 -14.17 -1.15 -7.54
N PHE A 43 -14.60 -0.04 -8.16
CA PHE A 43 -15.63 -0.07 -9.20
C PHE A 43 -15.09 -0.43 -10.58
N TYR A 44 -13.87 0.00 -10.87
CA TYR A 44 -13.22 -0.31 -12.14
C TYR A 44 -12.88 -1.80 -12.28
N PHE A 45 -12.50 -2.45 -11.18
CA PHE A 45 -12.01 -3.82 -11.18
C PHE A 45 -13.04 -4.85 -11.70
N PRO A 46 -14.32 -4.86 -11.27
CA PRO A 46 -15.34 -5.73 -11.87
C PRO A 46 -15.48 -5.52 -13.38
N CYS A 47 -15.51 -4.27 -13.84
CA CYS A 47 -15.61 -3.94 -15.27
C CYS A 47 -14.38 -4.45 -16.04
N TRP A 48 -13.18 -4.23 -15.50
CA TRP A 48 -11.93 -4.76 -16.04
C TRP A 48 -11.99 -6.29 -16.13
N TRP A 49 -12.42 -6.97 -15.06
CA TRP A 49 -12.48 -8.43 -15.00
C TRP A 49 -13.43 -9.02 -16.05
N PHE A 50 -14.66 -8.49 -16.14
CA PHE A 50 -15.63 -8.95 -17.15
C PHE A 50 -15.12 -8.73 -18.57
N SER A 51 -14.57 -7.56 -18.85
CA SER A 51 -14.01 -7.28 -20.19
C SER A 51 -12.83 -8.21 -20.50
N ALA A 52 -11.93 -8.45 -19.55
CA ALA A 52 -10.77 -9.31 -19.73
C ALA A 52 -11.17 -10.78 -19.95
N VAL A 53 -12.17 -11.29 -19.23
CA VAL A 53 -12.75 -12.62 -19.47
C VAL A 53 -13.36 -12.71 -20.88
N PHE A 54 -14.18 -11.73 -21.25
CA PHE A 54 -14.79 -11.71 -22.59
C PHE A 54 -13.74 -11.69 -23.71
N MET A 55 -12.70 -10.87 -23.59
CA MET A 55 -11.63 -10.80 -24.57
C MET A 55 -10.80 -12.09 -24.61
N LEU A 56 -10.57 -12.73 -23.45
CA LEU A 56 -9.90 -14.02 -23.38
C LEU A 56 -10.69 -15.11 -24.12
N GLU A 57 -12.01 -15.19 -23.90
CA GLU A 57 -12.89 -16.13 -24.60
C GLU A 57 -12.82 -15.97 -26.12
N VAL A 58 -12.87 -14.73 -26.62
CA VAL A 58 -12.79 -14.43 -28.07
C VAL A 58 -11.50 -14.95 -28.71
N LYS A 59 -10.36 -14.82 -28.02
CA LYS A 59 -9.06 -15.26 -28.56
C LYS A 59 -8.64 -16.66 -28.12
N PHE A 60 -9.41 -17.34 -27.27
CA PHE A 60 -9.00 -18.56 -26.57
C PHE A 60 -8.56 -19.66 -27.54
N TYR A 61 -9.37 -19.95 -28.55
CA TYR A 61 -9.12 -21.02 -29.52
C TYR A 61 -8.01 -20.70 -30.54
N TYR A 62 -7.60 -19.44 -30.66
CA TYR A 62 -6.54 -19.02 -31.57
C TYR A 62 -5.14 -19.08 -30.92
N LEU A 63 -5.09 -19.28 -29.60
CA LEU A 63 -3.85 -19.28 -28.84
C LEU A 63 -3.30 -20.71 -28.64
N PRO A 64 -1.96 -20.87 -28.60
CA PRO A 64 -1.33 -22.10 -28.17
C PRO A 64 -1.76 -22.50 -26.74
N GLY A 65 -1.83 -23.81 -26.46
CA GLY A 65 -2.30 -24.30 -25.16
C GLY A 65 -1.50 -23.78 -23.95
N TYR A 66 -0.20 -23.54 -24.09
CA TYR A 66 0.59 -22.96 -23.01
C TYR A 66 0.24 -21.49 -22.74
N TYR A 67 -0.11 -20.71 -23.77
CA TYR A 67 -0.59 -19.34 -23.60
C TYR A 67 -1.98 -19.30 -22.97
N GLN A 68 -2.86 -20.24 -23.31
CA GLN A 68 -4.16 -20.37 -22.63
C GLN A 68 -3.97 -20.56 -21.11
N ALA A 69 -3.10 -21.49 -20.72
CA ALA A 69 -2.79 -21.73 -19.31
C ALA A 69 -2.18 -20.51 -18.61
N LEU A 70 -1.24 -19.82 -19.27
CA LEU A 70 -0.61 -18.60 -18.74
C LEU A 70 -1.62 -17.46 -18.55
N LEU A 71 -2.51 -17.23 -19.52
CA LEU A 71 -3.52 -16.19 -19.45
C LEU A 71 -4.57 -16.47 -18.37
N ILE A 72 -5.08 -17.70 -18.29
CA ILE A 72 -6.01 -18.11 -17.23
C ILE A 72 -5.35 -17.94 -15.86
N THR A 73 -4.13 -18.46 -15.70
CA THR A 73 -3.39 -18.39 -14.43
C THR A 73 -3.12 -16.93 -14.06
N GLY A 74 -2.68 -16.10 -15.00
CA GLY A 74 -2.43 -14.68 -14.78
C GLY A 74 -3.71 -13.92 -14.40
N MET A 75 -4.85 -14.23 -15.02
CA MET A 75 -6.15 -13.63 -14.68
C MET A 75 -6.59 -14.00 -13.26
N ILE A 76 -6.47 -15.27 -12.87
CA ILE A 76 -6.77 -15.72 -11.50
C ILE A 76 -5.83 -15.05 -10.50
N LEU A 77 -4.53 -15.03 -10.79
CA LEU A 77 -3.50 -14.44 -9.93
C LEU A 77 -3.76 -12.93 -9.71
N LEU A 78 -4.01 -12.18 -10.79
CA LEU A 78 -4.35 -10.75 -10.70
C LEU A 78 -5.63 -10.53 -9.89
N THR A 79 -6.63 -11.41 -10.04
CA THR A 79 -7.91 -11.31 -9.32
C THR A 79 -7.73 -11.53 -7.82
N VAL A 80 -7.06 -12.60 -7.41
CA VAL A 80 -6.83 -12.92 -6.00
C VAL A 80 -5.98 -11.85 -5.34
N ILE A 81 -4.89 -11.44 -6.00
CA ILE A 81 -4.00 -10.42 -5.48
C ILE A 81 -4.71 -9.06 -5.42
N GLU A 82 -5.57 -8.72 -6.39
CA GLU A 82 -6.36 -7.49 -6.33
C GLU A 82 -7.20 -7.41 -5.06
N VAL A 83 -7.95 -8.47 -4.75
CA VAL A 83 -8.86 -8.48 -3.59
C VAL A 83 -8.08 -8.29 -2.31
N VAL A 84 -6.99 -9.05 -2.13
CA VAL A 84 -6.10 -8.92 -0.97
C VAL A 84 -5.47 -7.53 -0.92
N ARG A 85 -5.04 -7.01 -2.08
CA ARG A 85 -4.44 -5.68 -2.19
C ARG A 85 -5.44 -4.61 -1.77
N LEU A 86 -6.63 -4.57 -2.35
CA LEU A 86 -7.66 -3.56 -2.02
C LEU A 86 -7.99 -3.57 -0.51
N TYR A 87 -8.10 -4.76 0.09
CA TYR A 87 -8.30 -4.90 1.53
C TYR A 87 -7.15 -4.27 2.33
N LEU A 88 -5.90 -4.66 2.06
CA LEU A 88 -4.72 -4.15 2.77
C LEU A 88 -4.51 -2.64 2.57
N GLY A 89 -4.79 -2.13 1.37
CA GLY A 89 -4.69 -0.71 1.07
C GLY A 89 -5.72 0.11 1.87
N TYR A 90 -6.95 -0.39 1.95
CA TYR A 90 -8.02 0.27 2.69
C TYR A 90 -7.75 0.25 4.20
N THR A 91 -7.46 -0.92 4.77
CA THR A 91 -7.21 -1.06 6.21
C THR A 91 -5.89 -0.41 6.63
N GLY A 92 -4.84 -0.58 5.84
CA GLY A 92 -3.52 -0.03 6.12
C GLY A 92 -3.53 1.49 6.13
N ASN A 93 -4.24 2.12 5.20
CA ASN A 93 -4.32 3.57 5.15
C ASN A 93 -5.28 4.16 6.21
N LEU A 94 -6.47 3.56 6.45
CA LEU A 94 -7.40 4.07 7.46
C LEU A 94 -6.90 3.89 8.90
N LYS A 95 -6.28 2.74 9.19
CA LYS A 95 -5.78 2.41 10.53
C LYS A 95 -4.34 2.88 10.75
N GLU A 96 -3.77 3.63 9.79
CA GLU A 96 -2.36 4.04 9.73
C GLU A 96 -1.37 2.90 10.03
N LYS A 97 -1.69 1.68 9.57
CA LYS A 97 -0.88 0.49 9.81
C LYS A 97 0.17 0.32 8.72
N VAL A 98 1.37 0.80 9.02
CA VAL A 98 2.58 0.65 8.20
C VAL A 98 2.81 -0.76 7.64
N PRO A 99 2.70 -1.87 8.40
CA PRO A 99 2.94 -3.20 7.84
C PRO A 99 1.90 -3.62 6.78
N GLU A 100 0.62 -3.28 6.98
CA GLU A 100 -0.44 -3.60 6.00
C GLU A 100 -0.24 -2.79 4.71
N LEU A 101 0.12 -1.51 4.83
CA LEU A 101 0.40 -0.64 3.69
C LEU A 101 1.68 -1.02 2.94
N ALA A 102 2.71 -1.51 3.65
CA ALA A 102 3.90 -2.06 3.03
C ALA A 102 3.59 -3.33 2.22
N ALA A 103 2.73 -4.20 2.75
CA ALA A 103 2.26 -5.39 2.03
C ALA A 103 1.45 -5.00 0.78
N PHE A 104 0.57 -4.01 0.86
CA PHE A 104 -0.11 -3.43 -0.30
C PHE A 104 0.88 -2.98 -1.38
N TRP A 105 1.89 -2.21 -0.99
CA TRP A 105 2.90 -1.68 -1.92
C TRP A 105 3.72 -2.82 -2.56
N LEU A 106 4.13 -3.80 -1.77
CA LEU A 106 4.89 -4.96 -2.22
C LEU A 106 4.08 -5.81 -3.21
N LEU A 107 2.82 -6.13 -2.90
CA LEU A 107 1.94 -6.91 -3.80
C LEU A 107 1.74 -6.19 -5.14
N SER A 108 1.55 -4.87 -5.09
CA SER A 108 1.42 -4.03 -6.29
C SER A 108 2.64 -4.13 -7.20
N PHE A 109 3.83 -3.97 -6.63
CA PHE A 109 5.07 -3.85 -7.40
C PHE A 109 5.64 -5.22 -7.80
N MET A 110 5.56 -6.23 -6.95
CA MET A 110 6.16 -7.55 -7.18
C MET A 110 5.29 -8.50 -7.99
N PHE A 111 3.97 -8.42 -7.86
CA PHE A 111 3.07 -9.35 -8.52
C PHE A 111 2.18 -8.66 -9.55
N GLN A 112 1.44 -7.63 -9.15
CA GLN A 112 0.46 -7.02 -10.05
C GLN A 112 1.12 -6.38 -11.27
N LEU A 113 2.20 -5.63 -11.06
CA LEU A 113 2.87 -4.89 -12.12
C LEU A 113 3.53 -5.83 -13.16
N PRO A 114 4.33 -6.86 -12.79
CA PRO A 114 4.94 -7.75 -13.78
C PRO A 114 3.91 -8.55 -14.58
N VAL A 115 2.87 -9.07 -13.93
CA VAL A 115 1.82 -9.86 -14.61
C VAL A 115 1.02 -8.97 -15.55
N LEU A 116 0.70 -7.74 -15.13
CA LEU A 116 -0.01 -6.80 -15.99
C LEU A 116 0.85 -6.32 -17.17
N LEU A 117 2.14 -6.07 -16.96
CA LEU A 117 3.06 -5.77 -18.07
C LEU A 117 3.14 -6.93 -19.06
N PHE A 118 3.22 -8.17 -18.58
CA PHE A 118 3.18 -9.36 -19.45
C PHE A 118 1.95 -9.36 -20.36
N PHE A 119 0.75 -9.05 -19.83
CA PHE A 119 -0.46 -8.93 -20.65
C PHE A 119 -0.44 -7.76 -21.66
N LEU A 120 0.32 -6.69 -21.39
CA LEU A 120 0.42 -5.54 -22.28
C LEU A 120 1.51 -5.66 -23.36
N THR A 121 2.60 -6.35 -23.07
CA THR A 121 3.83 -6.31 -23.90
C THR A 121 4.08 -7.58 -24.70
N ASP A 122 3.41 -8.69 -24.38
CA ASP A 122 3.64 -9.94 -25.10
C ASP A 122 2.98 -9.93 -26.48
N GLU A 123 3.77 -9.65 -27.50
CA GLU A 123 3.35 -9.64 -28.92
C GLU A 123 2.98 -11.04 -29.45
N GLY A 124 3.26 -12.11 -28.67
CA GLY A 124 2.84 -13.48 -28.98
C GLY A 124 1.35 -13.73 -28.75
N ILE A 125 0.68 -12.79 -28.07
CA ILE A 125 -0.76 -12.77 -27.86
C ILE A 125 -1.37 -11.89 -28.95
N VAL A 126 -2.47 -12.34 -29.57
CA VAL A 126 -3.29 -11.44 -30.40
C VAL A 126 -3.95 -10.41 -29.46
N ILE A 127 -3.31 -9.26 -29.26
CA ILE A 127 -3.79 -8.22 -28.34
C ILE A 127 -4.88 -7.41 -29.04
N LEU A 128 -6.11 -7.51 -28.54
CA LEU A 128 -7.22 -6.69 -29.02
C LEU A 128 -7.00 -5.21 -28.63
N PRO A 129 -7.40 -4.22 -29.46
CA PRO A 129 -7.29 -2.81 -29.11
C PRO A 129 -8.01 -2.45 -27.79
N LEU A 130 -9.17 -3.07 -27.55
CA LEU A 130 -9.92 -2.92 -26.30
C LEU A 130 -9.14 -3.47 -25.09
N GLU A 131 -8.49 -4.62 -25.27
CA GLU A 131 -7.68 -5.27 -24.24
C GLU A 131 -6.53 -4.36 -23.82
N ARG A 132 -5.82 -3.82 -24.81
CA ARG A 132 -4.74 -2.87 -24.58
C ARG A 132 -5.23 -1.63 -23.84
N ALA A 133 -6.38 -1.06 -24.21
CA ALA A 133 -6.94 0.12 -23.53
C ALA A 133 -7.29 -0.19 -22.07
N VAL A 134 -8.00 -1.28 -21.82
CA VAL A 134 -8.46 -1.70 -20.49
C VAL A 134 -7.28 -2.04 -19.56
N HIS A 135 -6.28 -2.80 -20.03
CA HIS A 135 -5.08 -3.06 -19.23
C HIS A 135 -4.22 -1.81 -19.03
N SER A 136 -4.12 -0.93 -20.03
CA SER A 136 -3.37 0.34 -19.89
C SER A 136 -3.99 1.25 -18.83
N LEU A 137 -5.33 1.36 -18.81
CA LEU A 137 -6.03 2.14 -17.81
C LEU A 137 -5.83 1.55 -16.42
N TYR A 138 -5.92 0.22 -16.30
CA TYR A 138 -5.64 -0.46 -15.04
C TYR A 138 -4.19 -0.26 -14.57
N LEU A 139 -3.23 -0.29 -15.49
CA LEU A 139 -1.81 -0.02 -15.21
C LEU A 139 -1.62 1.40 -14.70
N LEU A 140 -2.31 2.38 -15.29
CA LEU A 140 -2.25 3.77 -14.83
C LEU A 140 -2.76 3.90 -13.38
N PHE A 141 -3.90 3.28 -13.07
CA PHE A 141 -4.42 3.22 -11.71
C PHE A 141 -3.44 2.57 -10.74
N LEU A 142 -2.83 1.43 -11.13
CA LEU A 142 -1.86 0.72 -10.33
C LEU A 142 -0.60 1.56 -10.06
N LEU A 143 -0.04 2.22 -11.07
CA LEU A 143 1.13 3.09 -10.92
C LEU A 143 0.83 4.27 -9.99
N ALA A 144 -0.32 4.90 -10.15
CA ALA A 144 -0.74 5.98 -9.28
C ALA A 144 -0.95 5.51 -7.82
N GLN A 145 -1.49 4.30 -7.62
CA GLN A 145 -1.60 3.66 -6.29
C GLN A 145 -0.23 3.34 -5.68
N ILE A 146 0.73 2.80 -6.43
CA ILE A 146 2.10 2.52 -5.97
C ILE A 146 2.78 3.81 -5.50
N LEU A 147 2.63 4.86 -6.30
CA LEU A 147 3.17 6.18 -6.01
C LEU A 147 2.54 6.77 -4.74
N ALA A 148 1.21 6.78 -4.64
CA ALA A 148 0.49 7.29 -3.47
C ALA A 148 0.75 6.48 -2.20
N SER A 149 0.84 5.14 -2.29
CA SER A 149 1.13 4.28 -1.14
C SER A 149 2.57 4.39 -0.66
N PHE A 150 3.54 4.56 -1.55
CA PHE A 150 4.92 4.85 -1.15
C PHE A 150 5.03 6.13 -0.34
N LEU A 151 4.33 7.16 -0.80
CA LEU A 151 4.24 8.44 -0.12
C LEU A 151 3.59 8.33 1.25
N ALA A 152 2.45 7.65 1.34
CA ALA A 152 1.75 7.40 2.60
C ALA A 152 2.64 6.61 3.58
N LEU A 153 3.35 5.59 3.11
CA LEU A 153 4.29 4.80 3.90
C LEU A 153 5.41 5.67 4.47
N ARG A 154 6.02 6.55 3.66
CA ARG A 154 7.06 7.48 4.12
C ARG A 154 6.55 8.44 5.19
N THR A 155 5.33 8.96 5.03
CA THR A 155 4.70 9.85 5.99
C THR A 155 4.41 9.14 7.31
N MET A 156 3.83 7.94 7.27
CA MET A 156 3.50 7.16 8.46
C MET A 156 4.74 6.72 9.24
N THR A 157 5.80 6.26 8.56
CA THR A 157 7.06 5.90 9.23
C THR A 157 7.69 7.09 9.95
N ARG A 158 7.65 8.29 9.35
CA ARG A 158 8.12 9.51 10.03
C ARG A 158 7.30 9.85 11.28
N LYS A 159 5.97 9.71 11.22
CA LYS A 159 5.09 9.92 12.38
C LYS A 159 5.42 8.92 13.51
N LEU A 160 5.61 7.64 13.18
CA LEU A 160 5.97 6.61 14.15
C LEU A 160 7.31 6.89 14.83
N THR A 161 8.34 7.27 14.06
CA THR A 161 9.65 7.66 14.62
C THR A 161 9.51 8.86 15.56
N LEU A 162 8.75 9.88 15.18
CA LEU A 162 8.52 11.06 16.01
C LEU A 162 7.81 10.70 17.33
N LEU A 163 6.73 9.92 17.25
CA LEU A 163 6.01 9.45 18.44
C LEU A 163 6.91 8.60 19.36
N PHE A 164 7.78 7.79 18.78
CA PHE A 164 8.75 7.01 19.55
C PHE A 164 9.75 7.92 20.27
N HIS A 165 10.29 8.94 19.61
CA HIS A 165 11.18 9.92 20.23
C HIS A 165 10.48 10.71 21.35
N LEU A 166 9.27 11.22 21.11
CA LEU A 166 8.50 11.91 22.15
C LEU A 166 8.21 10.99 23.35
N ARG A 167 7.87 9.73 23.10
CA ARG A 167 7.63 8.74 24.16
C ARG A 167 8.90 8.45 24.96
N GLN A 168 10.07 8.44 24.33
CA GLN A 168 11.33 8.32 25.04
C GLN A 168 11.62 9.56 25.90
N LEU A 169 11.43 10.76 25.36
CA LEU A 169 11.63 12.02 26.09
C LEU A 169 10.72 12.12 27.32
N GLY A 170 9.41 11.89 27.15
CA GLY A 170 8.46 11.93 28.27
C GLY A 170 8.77 10.87 29.34
N LYS A 171 9.29 9.69 28.95
CA LYS A 171 9.73 8.68 29.92
C LYS A 171 10.96 9.16 30.71
N VAL A 172 11.94 9.78 30.06
CA VAL A 172 13.15 10.33 30.70
C VAL A 172 12.80 11.49 31.64
N GLU A 173 11.89 12.37 31.25
CA GLU A 173 11.43 13.49 32.09
C GLU A 173 10.66 13.00 33.32
N SER A 174 9.86 11.93 33.20
CA SER A 174 9.23 11.29 34.36
C SER A 174 10.24 10.71 35.36
N PHE A 175 11.39 10.20 34.89
CA PHE A 175 12.47 9.74 35.75
C PHE A 175 13.17 10.91 36.46
N HIS A 176 13.35 12.05 35.80
CA HIS A 176 13.91 13.26 36.43
C HIS A 176 12.99 13.85 37.52
N HIS A 177 11.67 13.83 37.32
CA HIS A 177 10.72 14.22 38.37
C HIS A 177 10.67 13.24 39.55
N THR A 178 11.00 11.96 39.32
CA THR A 178 11.12 10.96 40.41
C THR A 178 12.46 11.06 41.15
N GLY A 179 13.49 11.68 40.53
CA GLY A 179 14.81 11.94 41.15
C GLY A 179 14.93 13.27 41.91
N MET A 180 13.94 14.16 41.79
CA MET A 180 13.83 15.42 42.54
C MET A 180 12.58 15.42 43.42
N SER A 181 12.40 14.39 44.24
CA SER A 181 11.52 14.49 45.40
C SER A 181 12.41 14.54 46.64
N PRO A 182 12.39 15.62 47.46
CA PRO A 182 13.02 15.57 48.75
C PRO A 182 12.35 14.45 49.54
N VAL A 183 13.20 13.66 50.18
CA VAL A 183 12.87 12.54 51.04
C VAL A 183 11.84 12.98 52.09
N TYR A 184 10.57 12.68 51.85
CA TYR A 184 9.59 12.47 52.91
C TYR A 184 9.08 11.05 52.71
N GLY A 185 9.64 10.14 53.50
CA GLY A 185 9.25 8.75 53.49
C GLY A 185 7.80 8.60 53.94
N LEU A 186 7.07 7.69 53.30
CA LEU A 186 6.44 6.59 54.03
C LEU A 186 6.06 5.48 53.07
N SER A 187 6.54 4.29 53.42
CA SER A 187 6.14 2.99 52.90
C SER A 187 4.65 2.76 53.13
N TYR A 188 3.88 2.37 52.10
CA TYR A 188 2.76 1.43 52.26
C TYR A 188 2.53 0.62 50.98
N HIS A 189 3.10 -0.58 51.01
CA HIS A 189 2.49 -1.86 50.67
C HIS A 189 1.56 -1.95 49.44
N ARG A 190 2.12 -2.54 48.38
CA ARG A 190 1.46 -3.23 47.28
C ARG A 190 0.85 -4.55 47.76
N SER A 191 -0.31 -4.96 47.20
CA SER A 191 -0.99 -6.29 47.16
C SER A 191 -2.46 -6.13 47.56
N VAL A 192 -3.51 -6.60 46.87
CA VAL A 192 -3.75 -7.85 46.14
C VAL A 192 -4.89 -7.63 45.11
N LEU A 193 -4.85 -8.34 43.98
CA LEU A 193 -5.91 -8.46 42.96
C LEU A 193 -7.19 -9.14 43.49
N PRO A 194 -8.35 -8.98 42.81
CA PRO A 194 -9.60 -9.64 43.19
C PRO A 194 -9.60 -11.10 42.72
N MET A 195 -9.90 -12.04 43.60
CA MET A 195 -10.20 -13.43 43.22
C MET A 195 -11.70 -13.71 43.30
N SER A 196 -12.14 -14.36 42.23
CA SER A 196 -13.43 -14.98 41.91
C SER A 196 -14.28 -15.47 43.08
N ALA A 197 -15.58 -15.18 42.99
CA ALA A 197 -16.63 -15.80 43.79
C ALA A 197 -16.93 -17.22 43.29
N THR A 198 -16.99 -18.18 44.22
CA THR A 198 -17.79 -19.41 44.07
C THR A 198 -18.04 -20.05 45.44
N GLN A 199 -19.33 -20.23 45.74
CA GLN A 199 -19.99 -21.34 46.46
C GLN A 199 -19.44 -21.89 47.80
N ASP A 200 -20.24 -21.82 48.88
CA ASP A 200 -21.00 -22.96 49.47
C ASP A 200 -21.57 -22.60 50.85
N ILE A 201 -22.91 -22.53 51.01
CA ILE A 201 -23.80 -23.47 51.75
C ILE A 201 -23.37 -23.77 53.21
N TYR A 202 -24.05 -23.17 54.20
CA TYR A 202 -24.87 -23.84 55.25
C TYR A 202 -25.36 -22.84 56.33
N ASN A 203 -26.58 -23.11 56.81
CA ASN A 203 -27.39 -22.45 57.87
C ASN A 203 -28.32 -21.30 57.43
#